data_AF-A0A433Q0V5-F1
#
_entry.id   AF-A0A433Q0V5-F1
#
_cell.length_a   1.000
_cell.length_b   1.000
_cell.length_c   1.000
_cell.angle_alpha   90.00
_cell.angle_beta   90.00
_cell.angle_gamma   90.00
#
_symmetry.space_group_name_H-M   'P 1'
#
loop_
_entity.id
_entity.type
_entity.pdbx_description
1 polymer ?
#
loop_
_entity_poly.entity_id
_entity_poly.type
_entity_poly.pdbx_seq_one_letter_code
_entity_poly.pdbx_strand_id
1 'polypeptide(L)'
;MPVTGDINLVLYDPESKGLLTKANVSIAAAITAYSRMIVNPYKLNPEFEVHYSDTDSMFCSKALDHTKLGLELGQWKDELDGEVIKEATFLAPKQYGYVTESGKSKCVIAGFERNSIKYEDFVKVATGKEVCETTREILARNLQGGYMVVKKLTRSLALEV
;
A
#
# COMPACT_ATOMS: atom_id res chain seq x y z
N MET A 1 -1.79 -31.91 -28.24
CA MET A 1 -2.47 -30.85 -29.01
C MET A 1 -1.87 -29.53 -28.58
N PRO A 2 -1.29 -28.71 -29.48
CA PRO A 2 -0.69 -27.45 -29.08
C PRO A 2 -1.81 -26.43 -28.83
N VAL A 3 -1.77 -25.78 -27.66
CA VAL A 3 -2.69 -24.70 -27.32
C VAL A 3 -2.18 -23.46 -28.05
N THR A 4 -2.85 -23.12 -29.15
CA THR A 4 -2.74 -21.83 -29.83
C THR A 4 -3.40 -20.77 -28.95
N GLY A 5 -2.60 -20.03 -28.21
CA GLY A 5 -3.00 -18.78 -27.57
C GLY A 5 -1.92 -17.74 -27.84
N ASP A 6 -2.32 -16.53 -28.20
CA ASP A 6 -1.41 -15.42 -28.47
C ASP A 6 -0.54 -15.11 -27.24
N ILE A 7 0.70 -15.58 -27.26
CA ILE A 7 1.68 -15.27 -26.22
C ILE A 7 2.21 -13.87 -26.54
N ASN A 8 1.72 -12.85 -25.83
CA ASN A 8 2.32 -11.52 -25.81
C ASN A 8 3.71 -11.62 -25.16
N LEU A 9 4.72 -11.94 -25.97
CA LEU A 9 6.09 -12.08 -25.54
C LEU A 9 6.73 -10.68 -25.47
N VAL A 10 6.89 -10.15 -24.26
CA VAL A 10 7.66 -8.91 -24.04
C VAL A 10 9.14 -9.29 -23.97
N LEU A 11 9.85 -9.05 -25.07
CA LEU A 11 11.30 -9.27 -25.17
C LEU A 11 12.03 -8.17 -24.41
N TYR A 12 12.74 -8.56 -23.35
CA TYR A 12 13.70 -7.70 -22.66
C TYR A 12 15.03 -7.78 -23.40
N ASP A 13 15.54 -6.63 -23.88
CA ASP A 13 16.85 -6.52 -24.53
C ASP A 13 17.93 -6.30 -23.45
N PRO A 14 18.78 -7.30 -23.17
CA PRO A 14 19.86 -7.18 -22.18
C PRO A 14 21.01 -6.27 -22.63
N GLU A 15 21.12 -5.94 -23.93
CA GLU A 15 22.13 -5.01 -24.47
C GLU A 15 21.69 -3.55 -24.44
N SER A 16 20.40 -3.29 -24.19
CA SER A 16 19.94 -1.95 -23.84
C SER A 16 20.67 -1.54 -22.55
N LYS A 17 21.72 -0.72 -22.70
CA LYS A 17 22.46 -0.15 -21.58
C LYS A 17 21.44 0.59 -20.72
N GLY A 18 20.98 -0.05 -19.65
CA GLY A 18 20.09 0.56 -18.68
C GLY A 18 20.68 1.91 -18.31
N LEU A 19 19.84 2.96 -18.37
CA LEU A 19 20.24 4.30 -17.96
C LEU A 19 20.99 4.20 -16.63
N LEU A 20 22.25 4.64 -16.60
CA LEU A 20 23.04 4.77 -15.39
C LEU A 20 22.23 5.63 -14.42
N THR A 21 21.59 4.98 -13.45
CA THR A 21 20.76 5.64 -12.48
C THR A 21 21.68 6.50 -11.62
N LYS A 22 21.45 7.82 -11.65
CA LYS A 22 22.15 8.78 -10.79
C LYS A 22 21.69 8.53 -9.35
N ALA A 23 22.31 7.57 -8.68
CA ALA A 23 22.03 7.23 -7.30
C ALA A 23 23.08 7.87 -6.39
N ASN A 24 22.62 8.63 -5.40
CA ASN A 24 23.47 9.12 -4.32
C ASN A 24 22.84 8.68 -2.98
N VAL A 25 23.46 7.69 -2.35
CA VAL A 25 22.99 7.09 -1.10
C VAL A 25 22.93 8.13 0.02
N SER A 26 23.90 9.04 0.08
CA SER A 26 23.96 10.08 1.12
C SER A 26 22.78 11.05 1.02
N ILE A 27 22.42 11.47 -0.20
CA ILE A 27 21.26 12.33 -0.42
C ILE A 27 19.96 11.59 -0.04
N ALA A 28 19.81 10.32 -0.46
CA ALA A 28 18.63 9.53 -0.14
C ALA A 28 18.46 9.28 1.37
N ALA A 29 19.56 9.03 2.08
CA ALA A 29 19.58 8.88 3.53
C ALA A 29 19.15 10.17 4.24
N ALA A 30 19.68 11.32 3.80
CA ALA A 30 19.30 12.62 4.33
C ALA A 30 17.79 12.88 4.14
N ILE A 31 17.26 12.71 2.93
CA ILE A 31 15.83 12.88 2.64
C ILE A 31 14.98 11.99 3.55
N THR A 32 15.33 10.71 3.68
CA THR A 32 14.58 9.76 4.51
C THR A 32 14.61 10.16 5.99
N ALA A 33 15.75 10.64 6.50
CA ALA A 33 15.86 11.12 7.87
C ALA A 33 14.98 12.35 8.11
N TYR A 34 15.02 13.33 7.19
CA TYR A 34 14.17 14.53 7.27
C TYR A 34 12.68 14.18 7.22
N SER A 35 12.25 13.26 6.35
CA SER A 35 10.85 12.81 6.31
C SER A 35 10.41 12.22 7.66
N ARG A 36 11.26 11.41 8.30
CA ARG A 36 10.96 10.85 9.64
C ARG A 36 10.93 11.94 10.72
N MET A 37 11.83 12.91 10.67
CA MET A 37 11.84 14.05 11.60
C MET A 37 10.58 14.91 11.48
N ILE A 38 9.96 14.99 10.31
CA ILE A 38 8.70 15.70 10.08
C ILE A 38 7.51 14.92 10.64
N VAL A 39 7.44 13.60 10.40
CA VAL A 39 6.25 12.80 10.75
C VAL A 39 6.27 12.34 12.22
N ASN A 40 7.43 11.99 12.78
CA ASN A 40 7.52 11.43 14.13
C ASN A 40 6.95 12.34 15.24
N PRO A 41 7.09 13.67 15.22
CA PRO A 41 6.45 14.55 16.19
C PRO A 41 4.94 14.36 16.26
N TYR A 42 4.27 14.03 15.15
CA TYR A 42 2.83 13.74 15.14
C TYR A 42 2.52 12.37 15.77
N LYS A 43 3.37 11.37 15.52
CA LYS A 43 3.21 10.02 16.09
C LYS A 43 3.45 9.97 17.59
N LEU A 44 4.34 10.83 18.09
CA LEU A 44 4.77 10.87 19.49
C LEU A 44 3.99 11.91 20.31
N ASN A 45 3.02 12.61 19.71
CA ASN A 45 2.25 13.62 20.41
C ASN A 45 1.19 12.95 21.32
N PRO A 46 1.27 13.07 22.65
CA PRO A 46 0.34 12.42 23.57
C PRO A 46 -1.09 13.01 23.50
N GLU A 47 -1.27 14.22 23.00
CA GLU A 47 -2.60 14.84 22.85
C GLU A 47 -3.33 14.37 21.58
N PHE A 48 -2.60 13.71 20.69
CA PHE A 48 -3.00 13.36 19.36
C PHE A 48 -2.76 11.87 19.10
N GLU A 49 -3.80 11.06 19.33
CA GLU A 49 -3.70 9.62 19.22
C GLU A 49 -3.67 9.19 17.74
N VAL A 50 -2.53 8.62 17.33
CA VAL A 50 -2.30 8.04 16.00
C VAL A 50 -2.46 6.52 16.11
N HIS A 51 -3.48 5.98 15.46
CA HIS A 51 -3.74 4.53 15.45
C HIS A 51 -2.88 3.79 14.43
N TYR A 52 -2.53 4.46 13.33
CA TYR A 52 -1.71 3.88 12.27
C TYR A 52 -0.96 4.96 11.49
N SER A 53 0.20 4.62 10.95
CA SER A 53 0.92 5.48 10.00
C SER A 53 1.75 4.67 9.01
N ASP A 54 1.81 5.14 7.76
CA ASP A 54 2.72 4.61 6.73
C ASP A 54 3.36 5.78 5.99
N THR A 55 4.70 5.85 6.04
CA THR A 55 5.55 6.85 5.40
C THR A 55 5.15 8.30 5.69
N ASP A 56 4.18 8.83 4.96
CA ASP A 56 3.65 10.19 4.92
C ASP A 56 2.12 10.24 5.10
N SER A 57 1.52 9.20 5.67
CA SER A 57 0.09 9.11 6.01
C SER A 57 -0.12 8.67 7.46
N MET A 58 -1.24 9.11 8.06
CA MET A 58 -1.58 8.82 9.45
C MET A 58 -3.10 8.75 9.67
N PHE A 59 -3.53 7.78 10.47
CA PHE A 59 -4.92 7.61 10.92
C PHE A 59 -5.02 8.04 12.37
N CYS A 60 -5.95 8.95 12.64
CA CYS A 60 -5.93 9.73 13.87
C CYS A 60 -7.34 9.87 14.42
N SER A 61 -7.48 9.88 15.74
CA SER A 61 -8.80 10.00 16.39
C SER A 61 -9.35 11.43 16.37
N LYS A 62 -8.51 12.42 16.08
CA LYS A 62 -8.86 13.84 16.05
C LYS A 62 -8.39 14.47 14.74
N ALA A 63 -9.13 15.48 14.29
CA ALA A 63 -8.69 16.32 13.19
C ALA A 63 -7.41 17.08 13.57
N LEU A 64 -6.51 17.24 12.60
CA LEU A 64 -5.37 18.15 12.74
C LEU A 64 -5.86 19.60 12.71
N ASP A 65 -5.10 20.50 13.34
CA ASP A 65 -5.33 21.93 13.25
C ASP A 65 -5.33 22.38 11.77
N HIS A 66 -6.26 23.25 11.40
CA HIS A 66 -6.39 23.83 10.07
C HIS A 66 -5.11 24.51 9.60
N THR A 67 -4.26 24.98 10.51
CA THR A 67 -2.94 25.55 10.16
C THR A 67 -1.99 24.53 9.51
N LYS A 68 -2.20 23.24 9.77
CA LYS A 68 -1.37 22.14 9.28
C LYS A 68 -2.01 21.39 8.10
N LEU A 69 -3.28 21.64 7.83
CA LEU A 69 -4.03 21.02 6.74
C LEU A 69 -4.01 21.93 5.51
N GLY A 70 -3.76 21.36 4.33
CA GLY A 70 -3.85 22.09 3.07
C GLY A 70 -3.20 21.38 1.90
N LEU A 71 -3.07 22.11 0.79
CA LEU A 71 -2.52 21.60 -0.48
C LEU A 71 -1.07 22.05 -0.72
N GLU A 72 -0.52 22.89 0.15
CA GLU A 72 0.82 23.43 0.00
C GLU A 72 1.89 22.43 0.45
N LEU A 73 3.11 22.64 -0.05
CA LEU A 73 4.25 21.77 0.27
C LEU A 73 4.52 21.73 1.77
N GLY A 74 4.56 20.51 2.33
CA GLY A 74 4.83 20.28 3.75
C GLY A 74 3.58 20.32 4.64
N GLN A 75 2.39 20.60 4.08
CA GLN A 75 1.12 20.45 4.78
C GLN A 75 0.57 19.03 4.67
N TRP A 76 -0.29 18.68 5.61
CA TRP A 76 -1.06 17.43 5.57
C TRP A 76 -2.27 17.61 4.67
N LYS A 77 -2.46 16.69 3.73
CA LYS A 77 -3.68 16.64 2.93
C LYS A 77 -4.74 15.81 3.65
N ASP A 78 -5.97 16.31 3.67
CA ASP A 78 -7.12 15.49 4.03
C ASP A 78 -7.45 14.54 2.86
N GLU A 79 -7.24 13.24 3.04
CA GLU A 79 -7.54 12.21 2.03
C GLU A 79 -9.03 11.84 1.98
N LEU A 80 -9.83 12.25 2.96
CA LEU A 80 -11.24 11.87 3.08
C LEU A 80 -12.18 13.00 2.68
N ASP A 81 -11.64 14.14 2.24
CA ASP A 81 -12.40 15.32 1.83
C ASP A 81 -13.45 15.75 2.88
N GLY A 82 -13.07 15.72 4.16
CA GLY A 82 -13.92 16.04 5.30
C GLY A 82 -14.79 14.90 5.84
N GLU A 83 -14.75 13.70 5.24
CA GLU A 83 -15.43 12.54 5.81
C GLU A 83 -14.71 11.96 7.04
N VAL A 84 -15.50 11.38 7.94
CA VAL A 84 -15.00 10.72 9.14
C VAL A 84 -15.02 9.21 8.95
N ILE A 85 -13.95 8.55 9.37
CA ILE A 85 -13.89 7.09 9.44
C ILE A 85 -14.76 6.64 10.62
N LYS A 86 -15.77 5.83 10.32
CA LYS A 86 -16.63 5.23 11.33
C LYS A 86 -15.92 4.08 12.04
N GLU A 87 -15.29 3.20 11.26
CA GLU A 87 -14.58 2.01 11.75
C GLU A 87 -13.34 1.76 10.91
N ALA A 88 -12.24 1.39 11.55
CA ALA A 88 -11.00 0.97 10.91
C ALA A 88 -10.41 -0.26 11.59
N THR A 89 -9.79 -1.12 10.79
CA THR A 89 -9.08 -2.31 11.23
C THR A 89 -7.67 -2.28 10.69
N PHE A 90 -6.69 -2.47 11.58
CA PHE A 90 -5.26 -2.49 11.25
C PHE A 90 -4.68 -3.83 11.72
N LEU A 91 -4.29 -4.69 10.78
CA LEU A 91 -3.69 -5.99 11.12
C LEU A 91 -2.17 -5.92 11.24
N ALA A 92 -1.54 -5.27 10.27
CA ALA A 92 -0.09 -5.25 10.12
C ALA A 92 0.34 -4.04 9.27
N PRO A 93 1.65 -3.74 9.19
CA PRO A 93 2.15 -2.74 8.26
C PRO A 93 1.66 -3.02 6.82
N LYS A 94 1.04 -2.01 6.21
CA LYS A 94 0.44 -2.05 4.87
C LYS A 94 -0.72 -3.05 4.72
N GLN A 95 -1.41 -3.33 5.83
CA GLN A 95 -2.60 -4.16 5.89
C GLN A 95 -3.65 -3.49 6.77
N TYR A 96 -4.50 -2.67 6.16
CA TYR A 96 -5.55 -1.93 6.83
C TYR A 96 -6.79 -1.77 5.97
N GLY A 97 -7.92 -1.58 6.61
CA GLY A 97 -9.19 -1.29 5.97
C GLY A 97 -10.04 -0.37 6.84
N TYR A 98 -10.91 0.41 6.22
CA TYR A 98 -11.82 1.28 6.92
C TYR A 98 -13.12 1.50 6.16
N VAL A 99 -14.14 1.96 6.89
CA VAL A 99 -15.42 2.43 6.37
C VAL A 99 -15.75 3.80 6.94
N THR A 100 -16.18 4.73 6.09
CA THR A 100 -16.58 6.09 6.50
C THR A 100 -18.05 6.14 6.89
N GLU A 101 -18.47 7.23 7.53
CA GLU A 101 -19.88 7.47 7.87
C GLU A 101 -20.81 7.48 6.64
N SER A 102 -20.29 7.87 5.47
CA SER A 102 -21.03 7.85 4.20
C SER A 102 -21.17 6.43 3.60
N GLY A 103 -20.52 5.43 4.20
CA GLY A 103 -20.52 4.04 3.72
C GLY A 103 -19.42 3.73 2.71
N LYS A 104 -18.52 4.68 2.39
CA LYS A 104 -17.35 4.38 1.53
C LYS A 104 -16.41 3.46 2.28
N SER A 105 -15.96 2.39 1.64
CA SER A 105 -14.97 1.47 2.20
C SER A 105 -13.71 1.44 1.36
N LYS A 106 -12.56 1.26 2.02
CA LYS A 106 -11.25 1.12 1.37
C LYS A 106 -10.47 0.03 2.10
N CYS A 107 -9.86 -0.87 1.34
CA CYS A 107 -9.00 -1.92 1.87
C CYS A 107 -7.65 -1.91 1.13
N VAL A 108 -6.58 -1.85 1.92
CA VAL A 108 -5.20 -1.79 1.45
C VAL A 108 -4.43 -2.95 2.08
N ILE A 109 -4.10 -3.93 1.26
CA ILE A 109 -3.35 -5.11 1.68
C ILE A 109 -2.16 -5.28 0.74
N ALA A 110 -0.95 -5.24 1.29
CA ALA A 110 0.26 -5.40 0.52
C ALA A 110 0.27 -6.71 -0.28
N GLY A 111 0.40 -6.60 -1.61
CA GLY A 111 0.41 -7.75 -2.51
C GLY A 111 -0.95 -8.08 -3.13
N PHE A 112 -2.03 -7.50 -2.63
CA PHE A 112 -3.37 -7.58 -3.23
C PHE A 112 -3.61 -6.36 -4.12
N GLU A 113 -4.56 -6.48 -5.05
CA GLU A 113 -5.06 -5.32 -5.76
C GLU A 113 -5.86 -4.42 -4.80
N ARG A 114 -5.76 -3.10 -4.98
CA ARG A 114 -6.44 -2.15 -4.10
C ARG A 114 -7.95 -2.38 -4.18
N ASN A 115 -8.64 -2.41 -3.04
CA ASN A 115 -10.09 -2.65 -2.94
C ASN A 115 -10.58 -3.98 -3.55
N SER A 116 -9.69 -4.95 -3.77
CA SER A 116 -10.10 -6.29 -4.23
C SER A 116 -10.86 -7.10 -3.16
N ILE A 117 -10.69 -6.73 -1.89
CA ILE A 117 -11.35 -7.35 -0.73
C ILE A 117 -12.28 -6.30 -0.11
N LYS A 118 -13.51 -6.70 0.20
CA LYS A 118 -14.47 -5.86 0.92
C LYS A 118 -14.06 -5.75 2.39
N TYR A 119 -14.39 -4.61 3.01
CA TYR A 119 -14.06 -4.40 4.43
C TYR A 119 -14.65 -5.47 5.35
N GLU A 120 -15.87 -5.93 5.09
CA GLU A 120 -16.52 -7.00 5.86
C GLU A 120 -15.69 -8.29 5.87
N ASP A 121 -15.22 -8.73 4.70
CA ASP A 121 -14.41 -9.94 4.58
C ASP A 121 -13.03 -9.74 5.23
N PHE A 122 -12.45 -8.54 5.11
CA PHE A 122 -11.20 -8.18 5.78
C PHE A 122 -11.30 -8.27 7.31
N VAL A 123 -12.42 -7.83 7.90
CA VAL A 123 -12.68 -7.95 9.35
C VAL A 123 -12.83 -9.41 9.77
N LYS A 124 -13.43 -10.27 8.92
CA LYS A 124 -13.48 -11.71 9.22
C LYS A 124 -12.10 -12.35 9.22
N VAL A 125 -11.22 -11.96 8.30
CA VAL A 125 -9.81 -12.38 8.33
C VAL A 125 -9.13 -11.88 9.60
N ALA A 126 -9.34 -10.62 9.99
CA ALA A 126 -8.80 -10.05 11.23
C ALA A 126 -9.24 -10.77 12.50
N THR A 127 -10.44 -11.36 12.49
CA THR A 127 -10.97 -12.15 13.61
C THR A 127 -10.62 -13.63 13.53
N GLY A 128 -9.79 -14.04 12.56
CA GLY A 128 -9.35 -15.43 12.38
C GLY A 128 -10.43 -16.36 11.82
N LYS A 129 -11.51 -15.82 11.25
CA LYS A 129 -12.68 -16.59 10.80
C LYS A 129 -12.62 -17.03 9.35
N GLU A 130 -11.87 -16.32 8.51
CA GLU A 130 -11.79 -16.58 7.07
C GLU A 130 -10.38 -16.39 6.52
N VAL A 131 -10.13 -16.98 5.35
CA VAL A 131 -8.94 -16.75 4.53
C VAL A 131 -9.39 -16.05 3.25
N CYS A 132 -8.79 -14.91 2.94
CA CYS A 132 -9.04 -14.23 1.66
C CYS A 132 -7.95 -14.59 0.66
N GLU A 133 -8.34 -15.02 -0.54
CA GLU A 133 -7.40 -15.30 -1.62
C GLU A 133 -7.62 -14.34 -2.80
N THR A 134 -6.53 -13.91 -3.42
CA THR A 134 -6.57 -13.23 -4.70
C THR A 134 -5.62 -13.89 -5.67
N THR A 135 -6.00 -13.95 -6.94
CA THR A 135 -5.12 -14.38 -8.02
C THR A 135 -4.95 -13.23 -8.99
N ARG A 136 -3.69 -12.86 -9.25
CA ARG A 136 -3.36 -11.84 -10.25
C ARG A 136 -2.30 -12.33 -11.21
N GLU A 137 -2.34 -11.79 -12.41
CA GLU A 137 -1.29 -12.03 -13.39
C GLU A 137 -0.10 -11.10 -13.10
N ILE A 138 1.09 -11.68 -13.09
CA ILE A 138 2.35 -10.97 -12.88
C ILE A 138 3.28 -11.23 -14.05
N LEU A 139 4.10 -10.24 -14.40
CA LEU A 139 5.23 -10.44 -15.29
C LEU A 139 6.41 -10.97 -14.47
N ALA A 140 6.83 -12.19 -14.76
CA ALA A 140 7.98 -12.84 -14.13
C ALA A 140 9.08 -13.04 -15.16
N ARG A 141 10.34 -12.75 -14.78
CA ARG A 141 11.49 -13.03 -15.63
C ARG A 141 11.70 -14.53 -15.77
N ASN A 142 11.86 -15.01 -17.00
CA ASN A 142 12.35 -16.36 -17.22
C ASN A 142 13.88 -16.39 -17.05
N LEU A 143 14.35 -17.14 -16.06
CA LEU A 143 15.77 -17.25 -15.73
C LEU A 143 16.60 -17.95 -16.82
N GLN A 144 15.99 -18.80 -17.64
CA GLN A 144 16.69 -19.54 -18.70
C GLN A 144 16.76 -18.77 -20.02
N GLY A 145 15.77 -17.92 -20.32
CA GLY A 145 15.63 -17.31 -21.65
C GLY A 145 15.72 -15.78 -21.69
N GLY A 146 15.83 -15.11 -20.53
CA GLY A 146 15.98 -13.65 -20.49
C GLY A 146 14.72 -12.83 -20.83
N TYR A 147 13.64 -13.46 -21.29
CA TYR A 147 12.35 -12.81 -21.60
C TYR A 147 11.38 -12.80 -20.41
N MET A 148 10.36 -11.94 -20.48
CA MET A 148 9.29 -11.87 -19.48
C MET A 148 8.15 -12.82 -19.84
N VAL A 149 7.59 -13.52 -18.84
CA VAL A 149 6.41 -14.37 -18.98
C VAL A 149 5.30 -13.92 -18.05
N VAL A 150 4.05 -13.99 -18.51
CA VAL A 150 2.88 -13.80 -17.65
C VAL A 150 2.69 -15.07 -16.81
N LYS A 151 2.65 -14.93 -15.49
CA LYS A 151 2.35 -16.00 -14.53
C LYS A 151 1.18 -15.60 -13.66
N LYS A 152 0.34 -16.57 -13.28
CA LYS A 152 -0.67 -16.37 -12.24
C LYS A 152 -0.02 -16.52 -10.86
N LEU A 153 -0.14 -15.50 -10.03
CA LEU A 153 0.26 -15.52 -8.63
C LEU A 153 -0.99 -15.50 -7.77
N THR A 154 -1.19 -16.57 -7.01
CA THR A 154 -2.21 -16.64 -5.96
C THR A 154 -1.59 -16.22 -4.63
N ARG A 155 -2.28 -15.36 -3.89
CA ARG A 155 -1.91 -14.94 -2.54
C ARG A 155 -3.10 -15.16 -1.62
N SER A 156 -2.83 -15.74 -0.47
CA SER A 156 -3.78 -15.87 0.63
C SER A 156 -3.40 -14.92 1.76
N LEU A 157 -4.42 -14.38 2.43
CA LEU A 157 -4.30 -13.63 3.68
C LEU A 157 -5.10 -14.40 4.73
N ALA A 158 -4.40 -14.85 5.77
CA ALA A 158 -4.95 -15.54 6.93
C ALA A 158 -4.27 -15.01 8.19
N LEU A 159 -4.99 -14.98 9.31
CA LEU A 159 -4.38 -14.77 10.61
C LEU A 159 -3.90 -16.13 11.13
N GLU A 160 -2.59 -16.29 11.34
CA GLU A 160 -2.08 -17.44 12.12
C GLU A 160 -2.32 -17.12 13.60
N VAL A 161 -3.20 -17.89 14.25
CA VAL A 161 -3.46 -17.84 15.70
C VAL A 161 -2.63 -18.90 16.40
#